data_AF-E5AV37-F1
#
_entry.id   AF-E5AV37-F1
#
_cell.length_a   1.000
_cell.length_b   1.000
_cell.length_c   1.000
_cell.angle_alpha   90.00
_cell.angle_beta   90.00
_cell.angle_gamma   90.00
#
_symmetry.space_group_name_H-M   'P 1'
#
loop_
_entity.id
_entity.type
_entity.pdbx_description
1 polymer ?
#
loop_
_entity_poly.entity_id
_entity_poly.type
_entity_poly.pdbx_seq_one_letter_code
_entity_poly.pdbx_strand_id
1 'polypeptide(L)' 'MVCLKLTSIALDMAGIAFDVLLETGVLVEALPLWEDEMEHPELFSNPALIRNIHREGIAL' A
#
# COMPACT_ATOMS: atom_id res chain seq x y z
N MET A 1 5.53 -9.27 17.96
CA MET A 1 5.20 -7.85 18.24
C MET A 1 6.21 -6.99 17.50
N VAL A 2 5.95 -6.71 16.22
CA VAL A 2 6.82 -5.85 15.41
C VAL A 2 6.45 -4.40 15.73
N CYS A 3 7.40 -3.64 16.27
CA CYS A 3 7.24 -2.22 16.52
C CYS A 3 7.27 -1.50 15.16
N LEU A 4 6.10 -1.08 14.67
CA LEU A 4 5.98 -0.28 13.45
C LEU A 4 6.52 1.13 13.75
N LYS A 5 7.81 1.34 13.46
CA LYS A 5 8.40 2.66 13.57
C LYS A 5 7.98 3.45 12.32
N LEU A 6 6.89 4.20 12.45
CA LEU A 6 6.42 5.09 11.38
C LEU A 6 7.49 6.15 11.12
N THR A 7 7.95 6.22 9.87
CA THR A 7 8.91 7.24 9.44
C THR A 7 8.21 8.60 9.37
N SER A 8 8.95 9.70 9.41
CA SER A 8 8.37 11.03 9.21
C SER A 8 7.62 11.12 7.87
N ILE A 9 8.18 10.51 6.83
CA ILE A 9 7.56 10.40 5.50
C ILE A 9 6.20 9.69 5.58
N ALA A 10 6.10 8.58 6.32
CA ALA A 10 4.84 7.88 6.46
C ALA A 10 3.77 8.74 7.16
N LEU A 11 4.17 9.56 8.14
CA LEU A 11 3.26 10.49 8.81
C LEU A 11 2.83 11.64 7.89
N ASP A 12 3.77 12.20 7.11
CA ASP A 12 3.46 13.26 6.14
C ASP A 12 2.49 12.76 5.06
N MET A 13 2.72 11.54 4.54
CA MET A 13 1.82 10.92 3.56
C MET A 13 0.44 10.60 4.15
N ALA A 14 0.39 10.17 5.42
CA ALA A 14 -0.89 9.95 6.11
C ALA A 14 -1.67 11.25 6.29
N GLY A 15 -1.00 12.38 6.55
CA GLY A 15 -1.63 13.70 6.60
C GLY A 15 -2.30 14.06 5.28
N ILE A 16 -1.58 13.94 4.16
CA ILE A 16 -2.11 14.21 2.81
C ILE A 16 -3.30 13.30 2.48
N ALA A 17 -3.19 12.01 2.79
CA ALA A 17 -4.27 11.05 2.57
C ALA A 17 -5.55 11.42 3.36
N PHE A 18 -5.38 11.95 4.57
CA PHE A 18 -6.50 12.39 5.39
C PHE A 18 -7.17 13.65 4.83
N ASP A 19 -6.37 14.60 4.32
CA ASP A 19 -6.90 15.79 3.65
C ASP A 19 -7.76 15.39 2.43
N VAL A 20 -7.25 14.48 1.59
CA VAL A 20 -8.00 13.96 0.43
C VAL A 20 -9.31 13.29 0.85
N LEU A 21 -9.30 12.50 1.93
CA LEU A 21 -10.50 11.86 2.46
C LEU A 21 -11.56 12.89 2.89
N LEU A 22 -11.16 13.94 3.60
CA LEU A 22 -12.09 14.97 4.05
C LEU A 22 -12.66 15.80 2.90
N GLU A 23 -11.84 16.10 1.89
CA GLU A 23 -12.26 16.92 0.75
C GLU A 23 -13.11 16.15 -0.26
N THR A 24 -12.80 14.87 -0.50
CA THR A 24 -13.38 14.11 -1.62
C THR A 24 -14.28 12.95 -1.18
N GLY A 25 -14.18 12.53 0.09
CA GLY A 25 -14.80 11.30 0.58
C GLY A 25 -14.09 10.02 0.12
N VAL A 26 -12.93 10.12 -0.54
CA VAL A 26 -12.15 8.97 -1.01
C VAL A 26 -11.05 8.62 -0.01
N LEU A 27 -11.05 7.38 0.48
CA LEU A 27 -10.00 6.86 1.34
C LEU A 27 -8.79 6.45 0.51
N VAL A 28 -7.65 7.07 0.78
CA VAL A 28 -6.34 6.72 0.20
C VAL A 28 -5.50 6.06 1.29
N GLU A 29 -5.09 4.82 1.07
CA GLU A 29 -4.24 4.08 2.01
C GLU A 29 -3.05 3.47 1.27
N ALA A 30 -1.90 3.43 1.93
CA ALA A 30 -0.75 2.71 1.42
C ALA A 30 -0.99 1.19 1.58
N LEU A 31 -0.80 0.44 0.50
CA LEU A 31 -0.75 -1.02 0.56
C LEU A 31 0.69 -1.45 0.90
N PRO A 32 0.96 -1.94 2.12
CA PRO A 32 2.28 -2.48 2.43
C PRO A 32 2.51 -3.75 1.60
N LEU A 33 3.66 -3.82 0.93
CA LEU A 33 4.11 -4.98 0.15
C LEU A 33 5.56 -5.30 0.51
N TRP A 34 5.84 -6.57 0.76
CA TRP A 34 7.19 -7.07 1.02
C TRP A 34 7.80 -7.76 -0.21
N GLU A 35 9.13 -7.85 -0.26
CA GLU A 35 9.83 -8.51 -1.39
C GLU A 35 9.43 -9.98 -1.55
N ASP A 36 9.26 -10.71 -0.45
CA ASP A 36 8.84 -12.12 -0.46
C ASP A 36 7.41 -12.30 -1.00
N GLU A 37 6.48 -11.40 -0.67
CA GLU A 37 5.13 -11.38 -1.24
C GLU A 37 5.14 -11.06 -2.74
N MET A 38 6.09 -10.24 -3.20
CA MET A 38 6.27 -9.89 -4.60
C MET A 38 6.91 -11.03 -5.40
N GLU A 39 7.84 -11.77 -4.81
CA GLU A 39 8.46 -12.97 -5.39
C GLU A 39 7.51 -14.18 -5.39
N HIS A 40 6.64 -14.27 -4.38
CA HIS A 40 5.66 -15.33 -4.20
C HIS A 40 4.22 -14.80 -4.13
N PRO A 41 3.63 -14.35 -5.27
CA PRO A 41 2.28 -13.78 -5.33
C PRO A 41 1.20 -14.63 -4.66
N GLU A 42 1.35 -15.96 -4.67
CA GLU A 42 0.44 -16.93 -4.06
C GLU A 42 0.31 -16.82 -2.54
N LEU A 43 1.29 -16.20 -1.88
CA LEU A 43 1.28 -15.98 -0.42
C LEU A 43 0.49 -14.73 -0.03
N PHE A 44 0.24 -13.83 -0.98
CA PHE A 44 -0.53 -12.62 -0.72
C PHE A 44 -2.04 -12.90 -0.78
N SER A 45 -2.82 -12.19 0.05
CA SER A 45 -4.29 -12.34 0.10
C SER A 45 -4.97 -12.13 -1.26
N ASN A 46 -4.35 -11.35 -2.16
CA ASN A 46 -4.80 -11.16 -3.53
C ASN A 46 -3.67 -11.40 -4.53
N PRO A 47 -3.42 -12.66 -4.94
CA PRO A 47 -2.33 -12.97 -5.87
C PRO A 47 -2.47 -12.31 -7.25
N ALA A 48 -3.70 -12.01 -7.67
CA ALA A 48 -3.95 -11.35 -8.95
C ALA A 48 -3.46 -9.90 -8.94
N LEU A 49 -3.57 -9.20 -7.82
CA LEU A 49 -3.06 -7.84 -7.67
C LEU A 49 -1.55 -7.78 -7.89
N ILE A 50 -0.79 -8.64 -7.20
CA ILE A 50 0.67 -8.69 -7.34
C ILE A 50 1.08 -9.01 -8.79
N ARG A 51 0.39 -9.96 -9.45
CA ARG A 51 0.62 -10.27 -10.86
C ARG A 51 0.31 -9.10 -11.79
N ASN A 52 -0.73 -8.32 -11.49
CA ASN A 52 -1.08 -7.14 -12.27
C ASN A 52 -0.06 -6.02 -12.07
N ILE A 53 0.40 -5.78 -10.84
CA ILE A 53 1.48 -4.82 -10.54
C ILE A 53 2.75 -5.19 -11.32
N HIS A 54 3.15 -6.47 -11.35
CA HIS A 54 4.29 -6.91 -12.15
C HIS A 54 4.13 -6.67 -13.65
N ARG A 55 2.93 -6.93 -14.18
CA ARG A 55 2.64 -6.80 -15.62
C ARG A 55 2.54 -5.34 -16.07
N GLU A 56 1.91 -4.49 -15.26
CA GLU A 56 1.42 -3.17 -15.66
C GLU A 56 2.13 -2.02 -14.94
N GLY A 57 2.78 -2.29 -13.80
CA GLY A 57 3.37 -1.26 -12.94
C GLY A 57 2.32 -0.43 -12.17
N ILE A 58 1.05 -0.85 -12.17
CA ILE A 58 -0.06 -0.11 -11.56
C ILE A 58 -0.68 -0.98 -10.45
N ALA A 59 -0.73 -0.44 -9.23
CA ALA A 59 -1.55 -0.99 -8.15
C ALA A 59 -3.01 -0.59 -8.41
N LEU A 60 -3.88 -1.59 -8.58
CA LEU A 60 -5.33 -1.42 -8.79
C LEU A 60 -6.09 -1.42 -7.46
#